data_AF-A0A432HID6-F1
#
_entry.id   AF-A0A432HID6-F1
#
_cell.length_a   1.000
_cell.length_b   1.000
_cell.length_c   1.000
_cell.angle_alpha   90.00
_cell.angle_beta   90.00
_cell.angle_gamma   90.00
#
_symmetry.space_group_name_H-M   'P 1'
#
loop_
_entity.id
_entity.type
_entity.pdbx_description
1 polymer ?
#
loop_
_entity_poly.entity_id
_entity_poly.type
_entity_poly.pdbx_seq_one_letter_code
_entity_poly.pdbx_strand_id
1 'polypeptide(L)' 'MIIKAQNCELEVDRDKEVYVGSAVNGQTFRDWKDLDQHVRAQLEEIELQAVNLIQQSERIIAAVSN' A
#
# COMPACT_ATOMS: atom_id res chain seq x y z
N MET A 1 4.78 -3.72 1.51
CA MET A 1 4.26 -3.19 0.23
C MET A 1 4.51 -1.69 0.18
N ILE A 2 5.05 -1.14 -0.91
CA ILE A 2 5.21 0.31 -1.10
C ILE A 2 4.35 0.76 -2.29
N ILE A 3 3.45 1.71 -2.07
CA ILE A 3 2.64 2.37 -3.09
C ILE A 3 3.07 3.84 -3.15
N LYS A 4 3.44 4.32 -4.33
CA LYS A 4 3.75 5.73 -4.59
C LYS A 4 2.82 6.27 -5.66
N ALA A 5 2.09 7.32 -5.36
CA ALA A 5 1.15 7.95 -6.28
C ALA A 5 1.25 9.47 -6.18
N GLN A 6 1.80 10.12 -7.21
CA GLN A 6 2.02 11.57 -7.33
C GLN A 6 2.68 12.20 -6.09
N ASN A 7 1.88 12.50 -5.08
CA ASN A 7 2.25 13.22 -3.86
C ASN A 7 1.98 12.42 -2.58
N CYS A 8 1.62 11.15 -2.70
CA CYS A 8 1.35 10.24 -1.60
C CYS A 8 2.26 9.03 -1.67
N GLU A 9 2.74 8.60 -0.51
CA GLU A 9 3.45 7.35 -0.34
C GLU A 9 2.83 6.58 0.81
N LEU A 10 2.65 5.28 0.59
CA LEU A 10 2.16 4.35 1.59
C LEU A 10 3.11 3.16 1.62
N GLU A 11 3.67 2.86 2.78
CA GLU A 11 4.39 1.64 3.04
C GLU A 11 3.70 0.86 4.15
N VAL A 12 3.24 -0.33 3.81
CA VAL A 12 2.61 -1.28 4.75
C VAL A 12 3.56 -2.46 4.92
N ASP A 13 4.14 -2.59 6.10
CA ASP A 13 4.88 -3.77 6.55
C ASP A 13 4.26 -4.24 7.88
N ARG A 14 3.69 -5.44 7.91
CA ARG A 14 2.99 -5.98 9.09
C ARG A 14 3.97 -6.36 10.21
N ASP A 15 5.24 -6.54 9.89
CA ASP A 15 6.30 -6.91 10.83
C ASP A 15 7.15 -5.71 11.27
N LYS A 16 6.86 -4.51 10.74
CA LYS A 16 7.57 -3.26 11.06
C LYS A 16 6.60 -2.08 11.20
N GLU A 17 7.17 -0.87 11.15
CA GLU A 17 6.43 0.38 11.08
C GLU A 17 5.67 0.49 9.75
N VAL A 18 4.41 0.91 9.86
CA VAL A 18 3.64 1.46 8.75
C VAL A 18 3.95 2.93 8.59
N TYR A 19 4.17 3.31 7.34
CA TYR A 19 4.43 4.66 6.92
C TYR A 19 3.31 5.14 6.01
N VAL A 20 2.71 6.28 6.40
CA VAL A 20 1.73 6.99 5.56
C VAL A 20 2.19 8.43 5.47
N GLY A 21 2.41 8.89 4.24
CA GLY A 21 2.87 10.25 3.99
C GLY A 21 2.20 10.87 2.78
N SER A 22 1.94 12.17 2.87
CA SER A 22 1.64 12.98 1.69
C SER A 22 2.35 14.32 1.75
N ALA A 23 2.57 14.93 0.59
CA ALA A 23 3.16 16.26 0.50
C ALA A 23 2.33 17.33 1.25
N VAL A 24 1.04 17.08 1.46
CA VAL A 24 0.10 18.01 2.11
C VAL A 24 0.05 17.81 3.62
N ASN A 25 0.06 16.56 4.09
CA ASN A 25 -0.19 16.21 5.49
C ASN A 25 1.08 15.81 6.25
N GLY A 26 2.24 15.85 5.61
CA GLY A 26 3.49 15.37 6.17
C GLY A 26 3.56 13.85 6.21
N GLN A 27 4.46 13.31 7.03
CA GLN A 27 4.74 11.88 7.13
C GLN A 27 4.49 11.39 8.55
N THR A 28 3.86 10.23 8.69
CA THR A 28 3.64 9.55 9.98
C THR A 28 4.22 8.15 9.94
N PHE A 29 4.95 7.80 11.00
CA PHE A 29 5.48 6.46 11.27
C PHE A 29 4.79 5.90 12.51
N ARG A 30 4.22 4.69 12.39
CA ARG A 30 3.52 3.98 13.45
C ARG A 30 3.74 2.49 13.31
N ASP A 31 4.05 1.79 14.40
CA ASP A 31 4.02 0.33 14.41
C ASP A 31 2.63 -0.20 14.06
N TRP A 32 2.56 -1.25 13.23
CA TRP A 32 1.30 -1.87 12.82
C TRP A 32 0.39 -2.23 14.02
N LYS A 33 1.01 -2.68 15.12
CA LYS A 33 0.29 -3.12 16.34
C LYS A 33 -0.39 -1.97 17.07
N ASP A 34 0.11 -0.76 16.90
CA ASP A 34 -0.38 0.45 17.57
C ASP A 34 -1.47 1.16 16.75
N LEU A 35 -1.75 0.68 15.54
CA LEU A 35 -2.82 1.22 14.71
C LEU A 35 -4.18 0.74 15.19
N ASP A 36 -5.14 1.67 15.19
CA ASP A 36 -6.55 1.36 15.41
C ASP A 36 -7.03 0.27 14.45
N GLN A 37 -7.93 -0.60 14.93
CA GLN A 37 -8.45 -1.71 14.13
C GLN A 37 -9.09 -1.23 12.81
N HIS A 38 -9.79 -0.09 12.84
CA HIS A 38 -10.39 0.49 11.64
C HIS A 38 -9.34 0.92 10.60
N VAL A 39 -8.26 1.56 11.05
CA VAL A 39 -7.15 1.97 10.17
C VAL A 39 -6.46 0.76 9.57
N ARG A 40 -6.21 -0.28 10.38
CA ARG A 40 -5.64 -1.54 9.88
C ARG A 40 -6.52 -2.17 8.81
N ALA A 41 -7.83 -2.26 9.03
CA ALA A 41 -8.75 -2.82 8.04
C ALA A 41 -8.71 -2.06 6.70
N GLN A 42 -8.61 -0.73 6.74
CA GLN A 42 -8.47 0.09 5.53
C GLN A 42 -7.13 -0.17 4.81
N LEU A 43 -6.03 -0.32 5.56
CA LEU A 43 -4.72 -0.65 4.99
C LEU A 43 -4.69 -2.05 4.37
N GLU A 44 -5.36 -3.02 4.99
CA GLU A 44 -5.52 -4.37 4.44
C GLU A 44 -6.36 -4.36 3.14
N GLU A 45 -7.39 -3.53 3.06
CA GLU A 45 -8.16 -3.34 1.83
C GLU A 45 -7.30 -2.75 0.71
N ILE A 46 -6.48 -1.74 1.02
CA ILE A 46 -5.53 -1.15 0.04
C ILE A 46 -4.52 -2.21 -0.42
N GLU A 47 -3.99 -3.03 0.49
CA GLU A 47 -3.08 -4.12 0.16
C GLU A 47 -3.72 -5.12 -0.80
N LEU A 48 -4.97 -5.52 -0.55
CA LEU A 48 -5.72 -6.41 -1.44
C LEU A 48 -5.91 -5.80 -2.84
N GLN A 49 -6.26 -4.51 -2.90
CA GLN A 49 -6.41 -3.80 -4.18
C GLN A 49 -5.08 -3.74 -4.96
N ALA A 50 -3.97 -3.49 -4.29
CA ALA A 50 -2.65 -3.48 -4.92
C ALA A 50 -2.25 -4.85 -5.46
N VAL A 51 -2.50 -5.94 -4.72
CA VAL A 51 -2.28 -7.31 -5.20
C VAL A 51 -3.09 -7.59 -6.46
N ASN A 52 -4.37 -7.19 -6.49
CA ASN A 52 -5.21 -7.34 -7.67
C ASN A 52 -4.66 -6.57 -8.88
N LEU A 53 -4.14 -5.36 -8.68
CA LEU A 53 -3.52 -4.55 -9.74
C LEU A 53 -2.24 -5.19 -10.29
N ILE A 54 -1.42 -5.78 -9.44
CA ILE A 54 -0.22 -6.53 -9.85
C ILE A 54 -0.61 -7.72 -10.73
N GLN A 55 -1.58 -8.53 -10.28
CA GLN A 55 -2.07 -9.68 -11.05
C GLN A 55 -2.70 -9.28 -12.39
N GLN A 56 -3.37 -8.13 -12.46
CA GLN A 56 -3.86 -7.59 -13.74
C GLN A 56 -2.70 -7.19 -14.66
N SER A 57 -1.67 -6.54 -14.11
CA SER A 57 -0.48 -6.12 -14.84
C SER A 57 0.28 -7.33 -15.40
N GLU A 58 0.45 -8.40 -14.61
CA GLU A 58 1.07 -9.66 -15.06
C GLU A 58 0.32 -10.29 -16.24
N ARG A 59 -1.02 -10.29 -16.20
CA ARG A 59 -1.85 -10.79 -17.30
C ARG A 59 -1.66 -9.98 -18.58
N ILE A 60 -1.57 -8.65 -18.46
CA ILE A 60 -1.31 -7.77 -19.61
C ILE A 60 0.07 -8.05 -20.19
N ILE A 61 1.11 -8.14 -19.33
CA ILE A 61 2.49 -8.45 -19.74
C ILE A 61 2.53 -9.79 -20.50
N ALA A 62 1.87 -10.82 -19.98
CA ALA A 62 1.77 -12.11 -20.64
C ALA A 62 1.04 -12.02 -21.99
N ALA A 63 -0.02 -11.21 -22.10
CA ALA A 63 -0.76 -11.04 -23.34
C ALA A 63 0.03 -10.31 -24.44
N VAL A 64 0.91 -9.37 -24.07
CA VAL A 64 1.74 -8.63 -25.05
C VAL A 64 3.06 -9.32 -25.39
N SER A 65 3.48 -10.31 -24.59
CA SER A 65 4.72 -11.07 -24.83
C SER A 65 4.51 -12.33 -25.69
N ASN A 66 3.26 -12.64 -26.04
CA ASN A 66 2.85 -13.71 -26.97
C ASN A 66 2.48 -13.11 -28.34
#